data_AF-A0A3D1RA29-F1
#
_entry.id   AF-A0A3D1RA29-F1
#
_cell.length_a   1.000
_cell.length_b   1.000
_cell.length_c   1.000
_cell.angle_alpha   90.00
_cell.angle_beta   90.00
_cell.angle_gamma   90.00
#
_symmetry.space_group_name_H-M   'P 1'
#
loop_
_entity.id
_entity.type
_entity.pdbx_description
1 polymer ?
#
loop_
_entity_poly.entity_id
_entity_poly.type
_entity_poly.pdbx_seq_one_letter_code
_entity_poly.pdbx_strand_id
1 'polypeptide(L)'
;MRASWEALHAGLDRSVRTLQAEQSFQQAKAQHSVLAGFDDAEKVVDHLVNARGDGEAKDRLLATLVAMVQQREHHDVASGLLWLGLWPGLTGVYGRRVRHFNGEPDELVAEIARAFTELVERLDLTTVHRVAATLVRSTERDVMYRRKRTWLPASDGLRVDHEEMSASFDADEDDG
;
A
#
# COMPACT_ATOMS: atom_id res chain seq x y z
N MET A 1 -0.95 6.97 -17.04
CA MET A 1 0.23 6.28 -17.61
C MET A 1 0.52 5.06 -16.73
N ARG A 2 0.67 3.84 -17.27
CA ARG A 2 0.98 2.63 -16.48
C ARG A 2 2.50 2.40 -16.32
N ALA A 3 3.32 3.17 -17.03
CA ALA A 3 4.77 3.01 -17.09
C ALA A 3 5.44 2.92 -15.71
N SER A 4 5.12 3.81 -14.77
CA SER A 4 5.71 3.80 -13.42
C SER A 4 5.31 2.59 -12.60
N TRP A 5 4.08 2.09 -12.78
CA TRP A 5 3.61 0.85 -12.16
C TRP A 5 4.38 -0.35 -12.72
N GLU A 6 4.54 -0.43 -14.04
CA GLU A 6 5.33 -1.50 -14.68
C GLU A 6 6.82 -1.41 -14.34
N ALA A 7 7.37 -0.21 -14.21
CA ALA A 7 8.76 0.01 -13.80
C ALA A 7 9.00 -0.47 -12.36
N LEU A 8 8.06 -0.23 -11.44
CA LEU A 8 8.11 -0.76 -10.08
C LEU A 8 8.13 -2.30 -10.09
N HIS A 9 7.24 -2.93 -10.86
CA HIS A 9 7.23 -4.39 -11.02
C HIS A 9 8.56 -4.93 -11.54
N ALA A 10 9.08 -4.35 -12.61
CA ALA A 10 10.33 -4.78 -13.22
C ALA A 10 11.53 -4.56 -12.29
N GLY A 11 11.52 -3.51 -11.47
CA GLY A 11 12.51 -3.29 -10.42
C GLY A 11 12.50 -4.38 -9.36
N LEU A 12 11.30 -4.73 -8.87
CA LEU A 12 11.11 -5.79 -7.86
C LEU A 12 11.51 -7.15 -8.42
N ASP A 13 11.07 -7.50 -9.63
CA ASP A 13 11.41 -8.75 -10.30
C ASP A 13 12.94 -8.90 -10.46
N ARG A 14 13.63 -7.83 -10.90
CA ARG A 14 15.10 -7.85 -10.95
C ARG A 14 15.76 -8.01 -9.58
N SER A 15 15.20 -7.40 -8.53
CA SER A 15 15.77 -7.45 -7.19
C SER A 15 15.81 -8.87 -6.62
N VAL A 16 14.76 -9.67 -6.86
CA VAL A 16 14.66 -11.05 -6.37
C VAL A 16 15.42 -12.07 -7.22
N ARG A 17 15.84 -11.70 -8.44
CA ARG A 17 16.63 -12.55 -9.36
C ARG A 17 18.14 -12.39 -9.22
N THR A 18 18.63 -11.57 -8.28
CA THR A 18 20.07 -11.39 -8.08
C THR A 18 20.70 -12.59 -7.37
N LEU A 19 22.00 -12.82 -7.57
CA LEU A 19 22.73 -13.88 -6.86
C LEU A 19 22.67 -13.71 -5.34
N GLN A 20 22.71 -12.46 -4.85
CA GLN A 20 22.58 -12.16 -3.43
C GLN A 20 21.18 -12.47 -2.89
N ALA A 21 20.13 -12.16 -3.68
CA ALA A 21 18.76 -12.53 -3.34
C ALA A 21 18.61 -14.06 -3.29
N GLU A 22 19.19 -14.78 -4.26
CA GLU A 22 19.18 -16.24 -4.27
C GLU A 22 19.86 -16.83 -3.04
N GLN A 23 21.04 -16.33 -2.67
CA GLN A 23 21.73 -16.76 -1.44
C GLN A 23 20.90 -16.47 -0.18
N SER A 24 20.28 -15.29 -0.11
CA SER A 24 19.40 -14.92 1.01
C SER A 24 18.16 -15.82 1.08
N PHE A 25 17.61 -16.18 -0.08
CA PHE A 25 16.48 -17.09 -0.18
C PHE A 25 16.84 -18.51 0.31
N GLN A 26 17.99 -19.05 -0.11
CA GLN A 26 18.44 -20.37 0.36
C GLN A 26 18.69 -20.39 1.88
N GLN A 27 19.20 -19.28 2.45
CA GLN A 27 19.36 -19.14 3.91
C GLN A 27 18.01 -19.06 4.63
N ALA A 28 17.04 -18.32 4.09
CA ALA A 28 15.67 -18.28 4.61
C ALA A 28 15.01 -19.66 4.54
N LYS A 29 15.22 -20.41 3.44
CA LYS A 29 14.70 -21.76 3.23
C LYS A 29 15.17 -22.75 4.27
N ALA A 30 16.40 -22.59 4.78
CA ALA A 30 16.93 -23.42 5.86
C ALA A 30 16.27 -23.14 7.22
N GLN A 31 15.71 -21.93 7.42
CA GLN A 31 15.11 -21.49 8.68
C GLN A 31 13.59 -21.66 8.69
N HIS A 32 12.93 -21.52 7.54
CA HIS A 32 11.47 -21.52 7.40
C HIS A 32 11.00 -22.70 6.56
N SER A 33 10.42 -23.72 7.19
CA SER A 33 9.98 -24.95 6.52
C SER A 33 8.92 -24.72 5.43
N VAL A 34 8.15 -23.63 5.51
CA VAL A 34 7.17 -23.25 4.47
C VAL A 34 7.84 -22.94 3.12
N LEU A 35 9.12 -22.54 3.13
CA LEU A 35 9.91 -22.24 1.94
C LEU A 35 10.61 -23.49 1.37
N ALA A 36 10.70 -24.58 2.14
CA ALA A 36 11.49 -25.76 1.80
C ALA A 36 11.05 -26.43 0.48
N GLY A 37 9.78 -26.29 0.10
CA GLY A 37 9.22 -26.85 -1.13
C GLY A 37 9.51 -26.07 -2.41
N PHE A 38 10.18 -24.90 -2.33
CA PHE A 38 10.45 -24.06 -3.49
C PHE A 38 11.93 -24.07 -3.84
N ASP A 39 12.26 -24.27 -5.11
CA ASP A 39 13.65 -24.34 -5.58
C ASP A 39 14.35 -22.98 -5.48
N ASP A 40 13.63 -21.92 -5.87
CA ASP A 40 14.11 -20.54 -5.95
C ASP A 40 12.98 -19.54 -5.60
N ALA A 41 13.35 -18.26 -5.53
CA ALA A 41 12.42 -17.16 -5.25
C ALA A 41 11.33 -16.99 -6.34
N GLU A 42 11.63 -17.32 -7.60
CA GLU A 42 10.68 -17.21 -8.71
C GLU A 42 9.54 -18.22 -8.57
N LYS A 43 9.83 -19.45 -8.12
CA LYS A 43 8.81 -20.47 -7.81
C LYS A 43 7.87 -20.04 -6.68
N VAL A 44 8.37 -19.28 -5.70
CA VAL A 44 7.51 -18.69 -4.65
C VAL A 44 6.55 -17.68 -5.26
N VAL A 45 7.04 -16.77 -6.11
CA VAL A 45 6.20 -15.77 -6.79
C VAL A 45 5.16 -16.46 -7.68
N ASP A 46 5.57 -17.42 -8.50
CA ASP A 46 4.69 -18.20 -9.37
C ASP A 46 3.58 -18.87 -8.57
N HIS A 47 3.92 -19.47 -7.42
CA HIS A 47 2.94 -20.07 -6.52
C HIS A 47 1.99 -19.03 -5.93
N LEU A 48 2.51 -17.91 -5.41
CA LEU A 48 1.67 -16.85 -4.83
C LEU A 48 0.71 -16.25 -5.87
N VAL A 49 1.12 -16.11 -7.13
CA VAL A 49 0.29 -15.57 -8.20
C VAL A 49 -0.72 -16.59 -8.73
N ASN A 50 -0.32 -17.85 -8.91
CA ASN A 50 -1.10 -18.85 -9.63
C ASN A 50 -1.83 -19.87 -8.74
N ALA A 51 -1.56 -19.93 -7.43
CA ALA A 51 -2.23 -20.87 -6.52
C ALA A 51 -3.76 -20.64 -6.53
N ARG A 52 -4.47 -21.53 -7.25
CA ARG A 52 -5.94 -21.61 -7.26
C ARG A 52 -6.35 -22.73 -6.31
N GLY A 53 -7.09 -22.40 -5.26
CA GLY A 53 -7.80 -23.37 -4.42
C GLY A 53 -7.27 -23.53 -2.99
N ASP A 54 -5.97 -23.34 -2.74
CA ASP A 54 -5.40 -23.39 -1.38
C ASP A 54 -5.03 -21.98 -0.88
N GLY A 55 -6.06 -21.23 -0.49
CA GLY A 55 -5.88 -19.90 0.09
C GLY A 55 -5.16 -19.94 1.44
N GLU A 56 -5.25 -21.04 2.18
CA GLU A 56 -4.67 -21.16 3.52
C GLU A 56 -3.16 -21.35 3.45
N ALA A 57 -2.65 -22.22 2.56
CA ALA A 57 -1.21 -22.35 2.33
C ALA A 57 -0.61 -21.05 1.82
N LYS A 58 -1.32 -20.34 0.93
CA LYS A 58 -0.91 -19.02 0.44
C LYS A 58 -0.85 -18.00 1.59
N ASP A 59 -1.88 -17.94 2.43
CA ASP A 59 -1.91 -16.99 3.55
C ASP A 59 -0.85 -17.33 4.62
N ARG A 60 -0.54 -18.61 4.86
CA ARG A 60 0.58 -19.03 5.73
C ARG A 60 1.93 -18.60 5.18
N LEU A 61 2.17 -18.84 3.88
CA LEU A 61 3.40 -18.40 3.21
C LEU A 61 3.55 -16.87 3.29
N LEU A 62 2.48 -16.12 3.01
CA LEU A 62 2.49 -14.67 3.15
C LEU A 62 2.71 -14.22 4.60
N ALA A 63 2.12 -14.90 5.59
CA ALA A 63 2.35 -14.61 7.01
C ALA A 63 3.84 -14.77 7.37
N THR A 64 4.49 -15.86 6.92
CA THR A 64 5.92 -16.07 7.13
C THR A 64 6.75 -14.95 6.50
N LEU A 65 6.45 -14.55 5.26
CA LEU A 65 7.18 -13.47 4.61
C LEU A 65 6.98 -12.11 5.33
N VAL A 66 5.77 -11.83 5.83
CA VAL A 66 5.52 -10.63 6.65
C VAL A 66 6.36 -10.69 7.93
N ALA A 67 6.39 -11.83 8.63
CA ALA A 67 7.18 -11.99 9.85
C ALA A 67 8.68 -11.78 9.59
N MET A 68 9.22 -12.30 8.49
CA MET A 68 10.60 -12.09 8.08
C MET A 68 10.92 -10.60 7.87
N VAL A 69 10.04 -9.86 7.18
CA VAL A 69 10.19 -8.41 7.01
C VAL A 69 10.19 -7.69 8.36
N GLN A 70 9.23 -7.99 9.23
CA GLN A 70 9.11 -7.37 10.56
C GLN A 70 10.32 -7.67 11.46
N GLN A 71 10.92 -8.85 11.33
CA GLN A 71 12.11 -9.28 12.09
C GLN A 71 13.43 -8.83 11.44
N ARG A 72 13.37 -8.14 10.28
CA ARG A 72 14.54 -7.76 9.46
C ARG A 72 15.36 -8.95 8.97
N GLU A 73 14.77 -10.14 8.94
CA GLU A 73 15.39 -11.36 8.45
C GLU A 73 15.23 -11.44 6.92
N HIS A 74 16.35 -11.49 6.18
CA HIS A 74 16.35 -11.53 4.71
C HIS A 74 15.38 -10.51 4.08
N HIS A 75 15.32 -9.31 4.70
CA HIS A 75 14.29 -8.30 4.54
C HIS A 75 13.97 -7.97 3.07
N ASP A 76 15.01 -7.80 2.26
CA ASP A 76 14.85 -7.37 0.87
C ASP A 76 14.22 -8.46 0.00
N VAL A 77 14.62 -9.73 0.22
CA VAL A 77 14.03 -10.88 -0.47
C VAL A 77 12.58 -11.09 -0.04
N ALA A 78 12.31 -11.03 1.27
CA ALA A 78 10.95 -11.21 1.79
C ALA A 78 10.00 -10.11 1.31
N SER A 79 10.47 -8.86 1.33
CA SER A 79 9.73 -7.70 0.81
C SER A 79 9.45 -7.84 -0.69
N GLY A 80 10.45 -8.21 -1.47
CA GLY A 80 10.29 -8.44 -2.92
C GLY A 80 9.26 -9.52 -3.23
N LEU A 81 9.33 -10.65 -2.53
CA LEU A 81 8.38 -11.76 -2.67
C LEU A 81 6.95 -11.36 -2.29
N LEU A 82 6.75 -10.60 -1.21
CA LEU A 82 5.44 -10.07 -0.81
C LEU A 82 4.84 -9.16 -1.89
N TRP A 83 5.64 -8.21 -2.38
CA TRP A 83 5.23 -7.27 -3.42
C TRP A 83 4.82 -7.99 -4.71
N LEU A 84 5.65 -8.93 -5.18
CA LEU A 84 5.41 -9.68 -6.41
C LEU A 84 4.23 -10.65 -6.25
N GLY A 85 4.15 -11.37 -5.14
CA GLY A 85 3.06 -12.32 -4.87
C GLY A 85 1.68 -11.66 -4.73
N LEU A 86 1.63 -10.41 -4.27
CA LEU A 86 0.39 -9.61 -4.17
C LEU A 86 0.18 -8.66 -5.34
N TRP A 87 1.10 -8.66 -6.32
CA TRP A 87 1.07 -7.77 -7.47
C TRP A 87 -0.26 -7.79 -8.23
N PRO A 88 -0.92 -8.94 -8.50
CA PRO A 88 -2.22 -8.94 -9.18
C PRO A 88 -3.31 -8.21 -8.37
N GLY A 89 -3.31 -8.39 -7.05
CA GLY A 89 -4.26 -7.72 -6.15
C GLY A 89 -4.04 -6.21 -6.13
N LEU A 90 -2.79 -5.79 -6.00
CA LEU A 90 -2.40 -4.38 -6.00
C LEU A 90 -2.59 -3.72 -7.38
N THR A 91 -2.38 -4.45 -8.47
CA THR A 91 -2.71 -3.99 -9.83
C THR A 91 -4.21 -3.74 -9.98
N GLY A 92 -5.05 -4.56 -9.34
CA GLY A 92 -6.48 -4.32 -9.23
C GLY A 92 -6.80 -3.03 -8.48
N VAL A 93 -6.08 -2.73 -7.38
CA VAL A 93 -6.21 -1.46 -6.65
C VAL A 93 -5.82 -0.29 -7.54
N TYR A 94 -4.64 -0.35 -8.17
CA TYR A 94 -4.16 0.68 -9.10
C TYR A 94 -5.19 0.99 -10.19
N GLY A 95 -5.70 -0.05 -10.87
CA GLY A 95 -6.69 0.10 -11.94
C GLY A 95 -8.01 0.74 -11.46
N ARG A 96 -8.50 0.37 -10.28
CA ARG A 96 -9.71 0.98 -9.69
C ARG A 96 -9.50 2.43 -9.27
N ARG A 97 -8.30 2.78 -8.81
CA ARG A 97 -8.03 4.05 -8.14
C ARG A 97 -7.38 5.13 -9.00
N VAL A 98 -6.79 4.78 -10.14
CA VAL A 98 -6.12 5.75 -11.03
C VAL A 98 -6.99 6.96 -11.41
N ARG A 99 -8.30 6.75 -11.59
CA ARG A 99 -9.24 7.85 -11.90
C ARG A 99 -9.44 8.86 -10.77
N HIS A 100 -9.11 8.51 -9.52
CA HIS A 100 -9.24 9.39 -8.35
C HIS A 100 -7.99 10.27 -8.11
N PHE A 101 -6.96 10.09 -8.93
CA PHE A 101 -5.69 10.80 -8.83
C PHE A 101 -5.50 11.79 -10.00
N ASN A 102 -6.58 12.30 -10.60
CA ASN A 102 -6.62 13.48 -11.50
C ASN A 102 -5.53 13.61 -12.59
N GLY A 103 -4.96 12.51 -13.08
CA GLY A 103 -3.88 12.55 -14.08
C GLY A 103 -2.46 12.47 -13.50
N GLU A 104 -2.31 12.25 -12.19
CA GLU A 104 -1.06 12.04 -11.45
C GLU A 104 -0.91 10.56 -11.06
N PRO A 105 -0.71 9.64 -12.03
CA PRO A 105 -0.58 8.21 -11.75
C PRO A 105 0.60 7.89 -10.85
N ASP A 106 1.66 8.70 -10.89
CA ASP A 106 2.87 8.50 -10.10
C ASP A 106 2.62 8.77 -8.61
N GLU A 107 1.73 9.72 -8.28
CA GLU A 107 1.28 9.94 -6.90
C GLU A 107 0.54 8.69 -6.38
N LEU A 108 -0.32 8.08 -7.20
CA LEU A 108 -0.98 6.82 -6.81
C LEU A 108 0.02 5.68 -6.60
N VAL A 109 1.04 5.55 -7.46
CA VAL A 109 2.09 4.54 -7.29
C VAL A 109 2.83 4.77 -5.96
N ALA A 110 3.21 6.01 -5.67
CA ALA A 110 3.88 6.36 -4.41
C ALA A 110 2.99 6.09 -3.18
N GLU A 111 1.70 6.42 -3.24
CA GLU A 111 0.76 6.16 -2.14
C GLU A 111 0.51 4.66 -1.94
N ILE A 112 0.42 3.86 -3.01
CA ILE A 112 0.33 2.39 -2.89
C ILE A 112 1.62 1.84 -2.27
N ALA A 113 2.79 2.27 -2.76
CA ALA A 113 4.09 1.88 -2.23
C ALA A 113 4.19 2.16 -0.73
N ARG A 114 3.88 3.39 -0.35
CA ARG A 114 3.88 3.83 1.05
C ARG A 114 2.90 3.03 1.91
N ALA A 115 1.63 2.96 1.49
CA ALA A 115 0.59 2.31 2.27
C ALA A 115 0.84 0.82 2.44
N PHE A 116 1.33 0.12 1.41
CA PHE A 116 1.64 -1.29 1.50
C PHE A 116 2.85 -1.55 2.41
N THR A 117 3.95 -0.83 2.24
CA THR A 117 5.15 -1.01 3.07
C THR A 117 4.86 -0.70 4.54
N GLU A 118 4.16 0.41 4.84
CA GLU A 118 3.76 0.72 6.21
C GLU A 118 2.79 -0.32 6.80
N LEU A 119 1.93 -0.92 5.97
CA LEU A 119 0.99 -1.95 6.42
C LEU A 119 1.70 -3.26 6.75
N VAL A 120 2.67 -3.70 5.95
CA VAL A 120 3.45 -4.92 6.21
C VAL A 120 4.16 -4.82 7.56
N GLU A 121 4.77 -3.67 7.85
CA GLU A 121 5.50 -3.41 9.10
C GLU A 121 4.61 -3.46 10.36
N ARG A 122 3.32 -3.12 10.23
CA ARG A 122 2.38 -3.01 11.37
C ARG A 122 1.33 -4.12 11.43
N LEU A 123 1.34 -5.06 10.50
CA LEU A 123 0.31 -6.10 10.43
C LEU A 123 0.41 -7.03 11.65
N ASP A 124 -0.70 -7.19 12.36
CA ASP A 124 -0.79 -8.14 13.48
C ASP A 124 -1.11 -9.54 12.98
N LEU A 125 -0.08 -10.39 12.92
CA LEU A 125 -0.19 -11.78 12.48
C LEU A 125 -0.87 -12.71 13.50
N THR A 126 -1.13 -12.24 14.72
CA THR A 126 -1.88 -13.03 15.73
C THR A 126 -3.38 -13.04 15.46
N THR A 127 -3.88 -11.98 14.81
CA THR A 127 -5.30 -11.80 14.52
C THR A 127 -5.63 -11.93 13.04
N VAL A 128 -4.67 -11.68 12.15
CA VAL A 128 -4.88 -11.72 10.70
C VAL A 128 -4.54 -13.10 10.13
N HIS A 129 -5.58 -13.87 9.81
CA HIS A 129 -5.42 -15.17 9.13
C HIS A 129 -5.56 -15.09 7.60
N ARG A 130 -6.28 -14.09 7.08
CA ARG A 130 -6.44 -13.87 5.62
C ARG A 130 -5.48 -12.78 5.15
N VAL A 131 -4.18 -13.08 5.19
CA VAL A 131 -3.11 -12.11 4.98
C VAL A 131 -3.21 -11.43 3.62
N ALA A 132 -3.37 -12.18 2.53
CA ALA A 132 -3.46 -11.63 1.17
C ALA A 132 -4.61 -10.62 1.04
N ALA A 133 -5.80 -11.02 1.46
CA ALA A 133 -6.99 -10.20 1.36
C ALA A 133 -6.89 -8.95 2.25
N THR A 134 -6.32 -9.10 3.44
CA THR A 134 -6.16 -8.00 4.41
C THR A 134 -5.15 -6.97 3.91
N LEU A 135 -4.00 -7.42 3.41
CA LEU A 135 -2.98 -6.55 2.84
C LEU A 135 -3.55 -5.73 1.68
N VAL A 136 -4.14 -6.37 0.67
CA VAL A 136 -4.67 -5.67 -0.51
C VAL A 136 -5.80 -4.69 -0.14
N ARG A 137 -6.77 -5.12 0.67
CA ARG A 137 -7.92 -4.27 1.04
C ARG A 137 -7.51 -3.10 1.94
N SER A 138 -6.60 -3.34 2.88
CA SER A 138 -6.16 -2.30 3.81
C SER A 138 -5.23 -1.31 3.11
N THR A 139 -4.37 -1.74 2.18
CA THR A 139 -3.62 -0.83 1.32
C THR A 139 -4.56 0.08 0.52
N GLU A 140 -5.59 -0.49 -0.13
CA GLU A 140 -6.58 0.31 -0.85
C GLU A 140 -7.30 1.33 0.05
N ARG A 141 -7.70 0.90 1.25
CA ARG A 141 -8.33 1.76 2.25
C ARG A 141 -7.40 2.90 2.67
N ASP A 142 -6.14 2.60 2.97
CA ASP A 142 -5.16 3.58 3.47
C ASP A 142 -4.81 4.61 2.39
N VAL A 143 -4.65 4.20 1.14
CA VAL A 143 -4.47 5.10 -0.02
C VAL A 143 -5.65 6.07 -0.13
N MET A 144 -6.88 5.56 -0.07
CA MET A 144 -8.06 6.41 -0.19
C MET A 144 -8.29 7.30 1.02
N TYR A 145 -7.94 6.84 2.22
CA TYR A 145 -8.01 7.64 3.44
C TYR A 145 -7.02 8.81 3.38
N ARG A 146 -5.77 8.56 2.96
CA ARG A 146 -4.76 9.60 2.77
C ARG A 146 -5.18 10.61 1.72
N ARG A 147 -5.65 10.14 0.56
CA ARG A 147 -6.20 11.02 -0.48
C ARG A 147 -7.29 11.91 0.10
N LYS A 148 -8.33 11.36 0.74
CA LYS A 148 -9.41 12.16 1.37
C LYS A 148 -8.91 13.21 2.36
N ARG A 149 -7.88 12.91 3.16
CA ARG A 149 -7.29 13.89 4.09
C ARG A 149 -6.54 15.01 3.38
N THR A 150 -5.96 14.78 2.21
CA THR A 150 -5.36 15.83 1.37
C THR A 150 -6.41 16.77 0.77
N TRP A 151 -7.64 16.28 0.56
CA TRP A 151 -8.77 17.11 0.12
C TRP A 151 -9.43 17.91 1.26
N LEU A 152 -9.21 17.52 2.53
CA LEU A 152 -9.85 18.12 3.71
C LEU A 152 -8.99 19.13 4.51
N PRO A 153 -8.05 19.88 3.91
CA PRO A 153 -7.67 21.17 4.49
C PRO A 153 -7.42 22.22 3.39
N ALA A 154 -8.50 22.91 2.98
CA ALA A 154 -8.47 24.23 2.34
C ALA A 154 -9.80 25.00 2.42
N SER A 155 -10.88 24.42 2.99
CA SER A 155 -12.21 25.04 2.99
C SER A 155 -12.73 25.47 4.37
N ASP A 156 -11.95 25.38 5.45
CA ASP A 156 -12.44 25.64 6.82
C ASP A 156 -11.65 26.74 7.58
N GLY A 157 -11.18 27.75 6.84
CA GLY A 157 -10.35 28.84 7.39
C GLY A 157 -10.90 30.26 7.21
N LEU A 158 -12.11 30.46 6.66
CA LEU A 158 -12.68 31.80 6.50
C LEU A 158 -14.13 31.89 7.00
N ARG A 159 -14.33 31.72 8.30
CA ARG A 159 -15.28 32.56 9.04
C ARG A 159 -14.48 33.47 9.93
N VAL A 160 -14.13 34.63 9.39
CA VAL A 160 -13.83 35.79 10.23
C VAL A 160 -15.19 36.41 10.51
N ASP A 161 -15.73 36.07 11.67
CA ASP A 161 -16.78 36.88 12.29
C ASP A 161 -16.10 38.20 12.67
N HIS A 162 -16.37 39.28 11.94
CA HIS A 162 -16.10 40.64 12.41
C HIS A 162 -17.42 41.39 12.46
N GLU A 163 -18.04 41.29 13.63
CA GLU A 163 -18.99 42.26 14.13
C GLU A 163 -18.24 43.55 14.51
N GLU A 164 -19.01 44.62 14.73
CA GLU A 164 -18.68 46.03 14.98
C GLU A 164 -18.66 46.94 13.74
N MET A 165 -19.81 47.53 13.37
CA MET A 165 -20.51 48.66 14.03
C MET A 165 -19.81 50.00 13.76
N SER A 166 -20.38 50.77 12.84
CA SER A 166 -20.24 52.21 12.79
C SER A 166 -21.56 52.79 12.31
N ALA A 167 -22.16 53.56 13.20
CA ALA A 167 -23.46 54.19 13.09
C ALA A 167 -23.63 55.04 11.83
N SER A 168 -24.85 55.03 11.28
CA SER A 168 -25.44 56.23 10.67
C SER A 168 -26.95 56.14 10.89
N PHE A 169 -27.34 56.54 12.10
CA PHE A 169 -28.71 56.92 12.41
C PHE A 169 -28.75 58.43 12.17
N ASP A 170 -29.28 58.84 11.02
CA ASP A 170 -29.77 60.20 10.81
C ASP A 170 -31.23 60.07 10.42
N ALA A 171 -32.08 60.21 11.43
CA ALA A 171 -33.48 60.57 11.31
C ALA A 171 -33.60 61.96 11.96
N ASP A 172 -33.79 62.97 11.10
CA ASP A 172 -34.48 64.23 11.37
C ASP A 172 -35.45 64.33 10.18
N GLU A 173 -36.74 64.03 10.35
CA GLU A 173 -37.80 64.94 10.78
C GLU A 173 -37.79 66.29 10.05
N ASP A 174 -38.73 66.38 9.09
CA ASP A 174 -39.76 67.42 8.97
C ASP A 174 -39.34 68.91 8.90
N ASP A 175 -39.47 69.50 7.70
CA ASP A 175 -40.14 70.79 7.51
C ASP A 175 -40.48 71.00 6.02
N GLY A 176 -41.79 71.13 5.68
CA GLY A 176 -42.27 71.55 4.36
C GLY A 176 -43.56 70.91 3.86
#